data_AF-A0A7Y3AT26-F1
#
_entry.id   AF-A0A7Y3AT26-F1
#
_cell.length_a   1.000
_cell.length_b   1.000
_cell.length_c   1.000
_cell.angle_alpha   90.00
_cell.angle_beta   90.00
_cell.angle_gamma   90.00
#
_symmetry.space_group_name_H-M   'P 1'
#
loop_
_entity.id
_entity.type
_entity.pdbx_description
1 polymer ?
#
loop_
_entity_poly.entity_id
_entity_poly.type
_entity_poly.pdbx_seq_one_letter_code
_entity_poly.pdbx_strand_id
1 'polypeptide(L)'
;MKNPTSVILLLSLLINSCTSNPVNNDFSEIVKDSPFIKGKKEYLNSPYVTAGDRLYMVGHQNGSFPDLGWHVKSEMGGIWDHPIKLMDGFEVTLNWDDLTLKLDSATSFINYPFANKHVYNLSKKDLQIERFQFVPDGKEGILIQYSLKNLSDKPQKFDFLFRGDSDLRPVWLGERTGMIDSDDKAEFLSNSGSWLIKDDQNPWYVTFGTNLQPSEYSIEKSNRPGLGISGNLTYEIALKPNEIKKISFTIAGSYLSKEQALATYDLIQNNDIHYLKSKKQRYRQLAELSKLTIPDKELQNAFEWLKYNCDWLIRDVPEIGRGITAGIPDYPWWFGVDSEYALQGYMAIGQRDIV
;
A
#
# COMPACT_ATOMS: atom_id res chain seq x y z
N MET A 1 -42.34 64.81 -22.75
CA MET A 1 -42.20 63.38 -22.39
C MET A 1 -40.83 63.19 -21.74
N LYS A 2 -40.85 62.69 -20.50
CA LYS A 2 -39.81 62.09 -19.63
C LYS A 2 -38.31 62.26 -20.00
N ASN A 3 -37.58 62.91 -19.08
CA ASN A 3 -36.25 62.48 -18.57
C ASN A 3 -36.48 61.60 -17.31
N PRO A 4 -35.54 60.82 -16.73
CA PRO A 4 -34.07 61.02 -16.72
C PRO A 4 -33.16 59.73 -16.63
N THR A 5 -31.85 59.97 -16.52
CA THR A 5 -30.78 59.23 -15.79
C THR A 5 -30.29 57.83 -16.19
N SER A 6 -28.97 57.77 -16.43
CA SER A 6 -27.95 56.76 -16.10
C SER A 6 -28.37 55.32 -15.80
N VAL A 7 -27.88 54.37 -16.62
CA VAL A 7 -27.56 53.00 -16.17
C VAL A 7 -26.28 52.52 -16.86
N ILE A 8 -25.17 52.64 -16.14
CA ILE A 8 -24.02 51.73 -16.23
C ILE A 8 -24.39 50.53 -15.36
N LEU A 9 -24.48 49.30 -15.88
CA LEU A 9 -24.09 48.10 -15.14
C LEU A 9 -24.27 46.78 -15.94
N LEU A 10 -23.26 45.91 -15.76
CA LEU A 10 -23.34 44.44 -15.71
C LEU A 10 -23.62 43.67 -17.02
N LEU A 11 -22.57 43.39 -17.78
CA LEU A 11 -22.40 42.07 -18.41
C LEU A 11 -21.70 41.17 -17.39
N SER A 12 -22.48 40.54 -16.52
CA SER A 12 -22.00 39.50 -15.60
C SER A 12 -21.77 38.19 -16.36
N LEU A 13 -20.52 37.75 -16.33
CA LEU A 13 -20.06 36.43 -16.74
C LEU A 13 -20.88 35.33 -16.05
N LEU A 14 -21.50 34.44 -16.83
CA LEU A 14 -21.87 33.11 -16.38
C LEU A 14 -20.76 32.13 -16.76
N ILE A 15 -19.64 32.22 -16.04
CA ILE A 15 -18.74 31.07 -15.92
C ILE A 15 -19.44 30.13 -14.93
N ASN A 16 -20.14 29.13 -15.47
CA ASN A 16 -20.48 27.96 -14.68
C ASN A 16 -19.17 27.25 -14.34
N SER A 17 -18.58 27.63 -13.20
CA SER A 17 -17.63 26.78 -12.50
C SER A 17 -18.38 25.50 -12.15
N CYS A 18 -18.15 24.46 -12.94
CA CYS A 18 -18.25 23.10 -12.44
C CYS A 18 -17.27 22.98 -11.28
N THR A 19 -17.69 23.31 -10.07
CA THR A 19 -17.09 22.75 -8.87
C THR A 19 -17.41 21.27 -8.92
N SER A 20 -16.53 20.49 -9.56
CA SER A 20 -16.45 19.07 -9.27
C SER A 20 -16.36 18.98 -7.75
N ASN A 21 -17.39 18.39 -7.11
CA ASN A 21 -17.26 17.98 -5.72
C ASN A 21 -15.90 17.28 -5.60
N PRO A 22 -15.01 17.69 -4.69
CA PRO A 22 -13.74 17.00 -4.53
C PRO A 22 -14.09 15.53 -4.34
N VAL A 23 -13.67 14.69 -5.29
CA VAL A 23 -13.77 13.25 -5.11
C VAL A 23 -13.10 13.01 -3.77
N ASN A 24 -13.87 12.45 -2.84
CA ASN A 24 -13.37 12.21 -1.50
C ASN A 24 -12.30 11.12 -1.61
N ASN A 25 -11.07 11.53 -1.86
CA ASN A 25 -9.92 10.67 -2.06
C ASN A 25 -9.39 10.14 -0.72
N ASP A 26 -10.25 10.01 0.29
CA ASP A 26 -9.90 9.54 1.62
C ASP A 26 -10.19 8.04 1.72
N PHE A 27 -9.13 7.24 1.76
CA PHE A 27 -9.27 5.79 1.90
C PHE A 27 -9.92 5.40 3.22
N SER A 28 -9.60 6.10 4.33
CA SER A 28 -10.19 5.84 5.65
C SER A 28 -11.70 6.08 5.64
N GLU A 29 -12.17 7.13 4.95
CA GLU A 29 -13.60 7.45 4.86
C GLU A 29 -14.36 6.42 4.00
N ILE A 30 -13.73 5.90 2.94
CA ILE A 30 -14.32 4.85 2.10
C ILE A 30 -14.56 3.57 2.89
N VAL A 31 -13.70 3.24 3.87
CA VAL A 31 -13.77 1.97 4.59
C VAL A 31 -14.38 2.07 5.98
N LYS A 32 -14.84 3.25 6.42
CA LYS A 32 -15.32 3.53 7.78
C LYS A 32 -16.39 2.58 8.32
N ASP A 33 -17.17 1.98 7.43
CA ASP A 33 -18.28 1.05 7.69
C ASP A 33 -17.89 -0.41 7.40
N SER A 34 -16.60 -0.70 7.30
CA SER A 34 -16.06 -2.06 7.12
C SER A 34 -15.70 -2.65 8.49
N PRO A 35 -15.80 -3.98 8.67
CA PRO A 35 -15.30 -4.61 9.89
C PRO A 35 -13.78 -4.41 9.99
N PHE A 36 -13.25 -4.38 11.20
CA PHE A 36 -11.81 -4.29 11.44
C PHE A 36 -11.44 -4.93 12.78
N ILE A 37 -10.17 -5.32 12.91
CA ILE A 37 -9.55 -5.72 14.16
C ILE A 37 -8.46 -4.71 14.49
N LYS A 38 -8.46 -4.22 15.72
CA LYS A 38 -7.37 -3.40 16.24
C LYS A 38 -6.25 -4.31 16.77
N GLY A 39 -5.03 -4.12 16.27
CA GLY A 39 -3.85 -4.83 16.78
C GLY A 39 -3.60 -4.48 18.25
N LYS A 40 -3.11 -5.47 19.02
CA LYS A 40 -2.73 -5.24 20.42
C LYS A 40 -1.34 -4.61 20.48
N LYS A 41 -1.06 -3.82 21.53
CA LYS A 41 0.20 -3.06 21.65
C LYS A 41 1.42 -3.98 21.71
N GLU A 42 1.29 -5.13 22.36
CA GLU A 42 2.33 -6.16 22.46
C GLU A 42 2.71 -6.77 21.10
N TYR A 43 1.85 -6.64 20.08
CA TYR A 43 2.08 -7.15 18.72
C TYR A 43 2.59 -6.08 17.75
N LEU A 44 2.91 -4.87 18.21
CA LEU A 44 3.46 -3.81 17.33
C LEU A 44 4.73 -4.27 16.61
N ASN A 45 5.59 -5.05 17.27
CA ASN A 45 6.80 -5.61 16.67
C ASN A 45 6.57 -6.99 16.01
N SER A 46 5.34 -7.32 15.61
CA SER A 46 5.03 -8.55 14.90
C SER A 46 4.65 -8.26 13.43
N PRO A 47 4.85 -9.24 12.53
CA PRO A 47 4.46 -9.11 11.14
C PRO A 47 2.95 -8.91 10.93
N TYR A 48 2.60 -8.27 9.82
CA TYR A 48 1.27 -8.26 9.24
C TYR A 48 1.38 -8.41 7.71
N VAL A 49 0.24 -8.67 7.06
CA VAL A 49 0.17 -8.74 5.59
C VAL A 49 -0.82 -7.70 5.04
N THR A 50 -0.43 -7.01 3.98
CA THR A 50 -1.34 -6.35 3.05
C THR A 50 -1.56 -7.29 1.88
N ALA A 51 -2.70 -7.98 1.88
CA ALA A 51 -2.97 -9.05 0.92
C ALA A 51 -3.68 -8.56 -0.35
N GLY A 52 -3.16 -8.93 -1.52
CA GLY A 52 -3.87 -8.97 -2.80
C GLY A 52 -3.39 -10.17 -3.58
N ASP A 53 -4.18 -10.80 -4.43
CA ASP A 53 -3.85 -12.10 -5.05
C ASP A 53 -2.61 -12.09 -5.96
N ARG A 54 -2.32 -10.97 -6.63
CA ARG A 54 -1.14 -10.83 -7.49
C ARG A 54 0.12 -10.35 -6.76
N LEU A 55 -0.03 -9.35 -5.88
CA LEU A 55 1.04 -8.74 -5.09
C LEU A 55 0.69 -8.78 -3.59
N TYR A 56 1.66 -8.93 -2.72
CA TYR A 56 1.45 -8.75 -1.28
C TYR A 56 2.60 -7.97 -0.65
N MET A 57 2.33 -7.45 0.55
CA MET A 57 3.35 -6.79 1.35
C MET A 57 3.34 -7.32 2.78
N VAL A 58 4.54 -7.54 3.32
CA VAL A 58 4.77 -7.93 4.71
C VAL A 58 5.62 -6.87 5.39
N GLY A 59 5.16 -6.37 6.54
CA GLY A 59 5.93 -5.48 7.41
C GLY A 59 5.54 -5.67 8.86
N HIS A 60 5.97 -4.80 9.76
CA HIS A 60 5.59 -4.84 11.18
C HIS A 60 4.44 -3.87 11.51
N GLN A 61 3.64 -4.23 12.52
CA GLN A 61 2.49 -3.43 12.96
C GLN A 61 2.88 -2.04 13.53
N ASN A 62 4.13 -1.84 13.92
CA ASN A 62 4.73 -0.54 14.24
C ASN A 62 5.04 0.31 12.99
N GLY A 63 4.88 -0.27 11.81
CA GLY A 63 5.04 0.38 10.52
C GLY A 63 6.42 0.25 9.87
N SER A 64 7.39 -0.37 10.55
CA SER A 64 8.71 -0.66 10.01
C SER A 64 8.71 -1.92 9.14
N PHE A 65 9.82 -2.14 8.42
CA PHE A 65 10.09 -3.33 7.62
C PHE A 65 11.39 -3.96 8.12
N PRO A 66 11.43 -4.69 9.23
CA PRO A 66 12.66 -5.36 9.64
C PRO A 66 12.97 -6.54 8.72
N ASP A 67 14.21 -7.00 8.78
CA ASP A 67 14.64 -8.25 8.16
C ASP A 67 13.83 -9.43 8.74
N LEU A 68 13.25 -10.28 7.87
CA LEU A 68 12.27 -11.30 8.26
C LEU A 68 12.46 -12.63 7.53
N GLY A 69 12.06 -13.72 8.19
CA GLY A 69 11.98 -15.07 7.64
C GLY A 69 13.33 -15.76 7.38
N TRP A 70 13.24 -17.02 6.94
CA TRP A 70 14.42 -17.90 6.84
C TRP A 70 14.54 -18.66 5.52
N HIS A 71 13.48 -18.75 4.70
CA HIS A 71 13.54 -19.42 3.40
C HIS A 71 14.51 -18.72 2.45
N VAL A 72 14.32 -17.41 2.25
CA VAL A 72 15.38 -16.48 1.88
C VAL A 72 15.74 -15.73 3.16
N LYS A 73 16.89 -16.08 3.74
CA LYS A 73 17.27 -15.64 5.08
C LYS A 73 17.22 -14.11 5.17
N SER A 74 16.41 -13.59 6.10
CA SER A 74 16.22 -12.16 6.35
C SER A 74 15.43 -11.38 5.28
N GLU A 75 14.97 -12.01 4.21
CA GLU A 75 14.44 -11.33 3.02
C GLU A 75 12.93 -11.49 2.80
N MET A 76 12.24 -12.21 3.67
CA MET A 76 10.83 -12.57 3.46
C MET A 76 9.84 -11.43 3.74
N GLY A 77 10.32 -10.34 4.34
CA GLY A 77 9.56 -9.09 4.46
C GLY A 77 9.45 -8.36 3.12
N GLY A 78 8.85 -7.17 3.16
CA GLY A 78 8.82 -6.27 2.00
C GLY A 78 7.65 -6.53 1.05
N ILE A 79 7.84 -6.18 -0.21
CA ILE A 79 6.81 -6.20 -1.25
C ILE A 79 7.16 -7.25 -2.29
N TRP A 80 6.23 -8.16 -2.55
CA TRP A 80 6.42 -9.34 -3.38
C TRP A 80 5.42 -9.40 -4.52
N ASP A 81 5.93 -9.59 -5.73
CA ASP A 81 5.19 -9.72 -6.97
C ASP A 81 5.68 -10.97 -7.70
N HIS A 82 5.21 -12.14 -7.24
CA HIS A 82 5.74 -13.42 -7.69
C HIS A 82 5.86 -13.51 -9.22
N PRO A 83 6.97 -14.01 -9.77
CA PRO A 83 8.02 -14.78 -9.10
C PRO A 83 9.19 -13.95 -8.54
N ILE A 84 9.03 -12.63 -8.36
CA ILE A 84 10.09 -11.76 -7.82
C ILE A 84 9.67 -11.01 -6.56
N LYS A 85 10.65 -10.62 -5.76
CA LYS A 85 10.52 -9.53 -4.79
C LYS A 85 10.71 -8.20 -5.53
N LEU A 86 10.04 -7.15 -5.06
CA LEU A 86 10.20 -5.80 -5.59
C LEU A 86 11.05 -4.91 -4.67
N MET A 87 10.77 -4.97 -3.36
CA MET A 87 11.31 -4.02 -2.38
C MET A 87 11.43 -4.66 -1.00
N ASP A 88 12.44 -4.27 -0.23
CA ASP A 88 12.51 -4.51 1.22
C ASP A 88 11.44 -3.76 2.00
N GLY A 89 10.94 -2.67 1.42
CA GLY A 89 9.89 -1.85 1.97
C GLY A 89 10.16 -0.38 1.71
N PHE A 90 9.61 0.46 2.59
CA PHE A 90 9.76 1.90 2.50
C PHE A 90 9.75 2.54 3.88
N GLU A 91 10.33 3.72 3.96
CA GLU A 91 10.38 4.54 5.17
C GLU A 91 9.93 5.97 4.86
N VAL A 92 9.31 6.62 5.85
CA VAL A 92 9.05 8.06 5.79
C VAL A 92 9.81 8.75 6.91
N THR A 93 10.53 9.79 6.53
CA THR A 93 11.21 10.71 7.45
C THR A 93 10.61 12.10 7.30
N LEU A 94 10.34 12.77 8.42
CA LEU A 94 9.85 14.14 8.48
C LEU A 94 10.96 15.05 9.01
N ASN A 95 11.30 16.09 8.27
CA ASN A 95 12.36 17.03 8.64
C ASN A 95 11.81 18.44 8.86
N TRP A 96 11.92 18.93 10.08
CA TRP A 96 11.84 20.35 10.42
C TRP A 96 13.27 20.89 10.58
N ASP A 97 13.43 22.21 10.57
CA ASP A 97 14.73 22.88 10.76
C ASP A 97 15.50 22.40 12.02
N ASP A 98 14.79 21.99 13.06
CA ASP A 98 15.32 21.63 14.38
C ASP A 98 15.13 20.15 14.76
N LEU A 99 14.39 19.37 13.95
CA LEU A 99 13.95 18.04 14.34
C LEU A 99 13.72 17.12 13.15
N THR A 100 14.29 15.92 13.21
CA THR A 100 14.00 14.81 12.30
C THR A 100 13.23 13.72 13.04
N LEU A 101 12.13 13.24 12.46
CA LEU A 101 11.32 12.13 12.99
C LEU A 101 11.08 11.06 11.91
N LYS A 102 11.32 9.80 12.25
CA LYS A 102 11.01 8.64 11.39
C LYS A 102 9.64 8.07 11.72
N LEU A 103 8.92 7.56 10.73
CA LEU A 103 7.62 6.88 10.91
C LEU A 103 7.77 5.36 11.09
N ASP A 104 8.59 4.96 12.06
CA ASP A 104 8.90 3.56 12.39
C ASP A 104 8.23 3.03 13.68
N SER A 105 7.50 3.91 14.36
CA SER A 105 6.96 3.69 15.72
C SER A 105 5.48 4.02 15.80
N ALA A 106 4.65 3.35 14.99
CA ALA A 106 3.20 3.50 15.03
C ALA A 106 2.65 3.11 16.40
N THR A 107 1.72 3.93 16.89
CA THR A 107 1.08 3.74 18.20
C THR A 107 -0.14 2.82 18.15
N SER A 108 -0.66 2.55 16.95
CA SER A 108 -1.79 1.67 16.72
C SER A 108 -1.73 1.08 15.32
N PHE A 109 -2.16 -0.17 15.21
CA PHE A 109 -2.39 -0.88 13.96
C PHE A 109 -3.85 -1.30 13.86
N ILE A 110 -4.45 -1.17 12.70
CA ILE A 110 -5.82 -1.58 12.40
C ILE A 110 -5.78 -2.45 11.15
N ASN A 111 -6.34 -3.64 11.27
CA ASN A 111 -6.46 -4.59 10.18
C ASN A 111 -7.90 -4.60 9.69
N TYR A 112 -8.11 -4.22 8.44
CA TYR A 112 -9.37 -4.46 7.72
C TYR A 112 -9.26 -5.80 6.97
N PRO A 113 -10.37 -6.38 6.50
CA PRO A 113 -10.32 -7.57 5.67
C PRO A 113 -9.49 -7.43 4.40
N PHE A 114 -9.31 -6.21 3.87
CA PHE A 114 -8.69 -5.99 2.56
C PHE A 114 -7.65 -4.86 2.54
N ALA A 115 -7.30 -4.33 3.72
CA ALA A 115 -6.43 -3.17 3.87
C ALA A 115 -5.86 -3.11 5.29
N ASN A 116 -4.83 -2.29 5.49
CA ASN A 116 -4.29 -2.03 6.83
C ASN A 116 -4.15 -0.52 7.07
N LYS A 117 -4.15 -0.13 8.35
CA LYS A 117 -3.90 1.25 8.77
C LYS A 117 -2.96 1.32 9.97
N HIS A 118 -1.94 2.16 9.88
CA HIS A 118 -1.03 2.52 10.98
C HIS A 118 -1.34 3.95 11.44
N VAL A 119 -1.29 4.19 12.75
CA VAL A 119 -1.50 5.53 13.34
C VAL A 119 -0.27 5.95 14.14
N TYR A 120 0.33 7.07 13.75
CA TYR A 120 1.47 7.70 14.39
C TYR A 120 1.01 8.97 15.09
N ASN A 121 1.32 9.09 16.39
CA ASN A 121 1.06 10.30 17.17
C ASN A 121 2.39 10.94 17.54
N LEU A 122 2.75 12.02 16.85
CA LEU A 122 4.03 12.71 17.00
C LEU A 122 3.86 13.90 17.95
N SER A 123 3.85 13.61 19.25
CA SER A 123 3.60 14.61 20.31
C SER A 123 4.55 15.81 20.29
N LYS A 124 5.81 15.63 19.84
CA LYS A 124 6.80 16.73 19.74
C LYS A 124 6.40 17.85 18.78
N LYS A 125 5.50 17.58 17.83
CA LYS A 125 5.03 18.54 16.83
C LYS A 125 3.50 18.58 16.75
N ASP A 126 2.78 18.03 17.74
CA ASP A 126 1.32 17.94 17.74
C ASP A 126 0.75 17.50 16.37
N LEU A 127 1.36 16.47 15.79
CA LEU A 127 1.01 15.97 14.46
C LEU A 127 0.52 14.52 14.58
N GLN A 128 -0.62 14.22 13.98
CA GLN A 128 -1.08 12.85 13.80
C GLN A 128 -0.96 12.45 12.33
N ILE A 129 -0.43 11.26 12.08
CA ILE A 129 -0.34 10.70 10.74
C ILE A 129 -1.01 9.34 10.72
N GLU A 130 -1.92 9.14 9.76
CA GLU A 130 -2.43 7.83 9.42
C GLU A 130 -1.80 7.35 8.11
N ARG A 131 -1.22 6.15 8.10
CA ARG A 131 -0.82 5.45 6.87
C ARG A 131 -1.86 4.37 6.58
N PHE A 132 -2.60 4.51 5.48
CA PHE A 132 -3.54 3.51 4.98
C PHE A 132 -2.96 2.85 3.75
N GLN A 133 -3.15 1.54 3.59
CA GLN A 133 -2.63 0.83 2.42
C GLN A 133 -3.48 -0.38 2.03
N PHE A 134 -3.51 -0.68 0.74
CA PHE A 134 -4.17 -1.86 0.19
C PHE A 134 -3.58 -2.25 -1.17
N VAL A 135 -3.66 -3.54 -1.51
CA VAL A 135 -3.32 -4.06 -2.83
C VAL A 135 -4.61 -4.27 -3.63
N PRO A 136 -4.84 -3.60 -4.78
CA PRO A 136 -5.95 -3.91 -5.67
C PRO A 136 -5.95 -5.39 -6.13
N ASP A 137 -7.13 -5.98 -6.31
CA ASP A 137 -7.22 -7.35 -6.81
C ASP A 137 -6.71 -7.46 -8.26
N GLY A 138 -5.92 -8.49 -8.55
CA GLY A 138 -5.35 -8.80 -9.85
C GLY A 138 -4.30 -7.81 -10.34
N LYS A 139 -3.71 -6.98 -9.46
CA LYS A 139 -2.74 -5.95 -9.84
C LYS A 139 -1.37 -6.17 -9.21
N GLU A 140 -0.33 -5.92 -10.00
CA GLU A 140 1.09 -5.94 -9.63
C GLU A 140 1.49 -4.61 -8.95
N GLY A 141 0.68 -4.12 -8.01
CA GLY A 141 0.96 -2.85 -7.34
C GLY A 141 0.15 -2.62 -6.07
N ILE A 142 0.64 -1.71 -5.24
CA ILE A 142 0.06 -1.33 -3.95
C ILE A 142 -0.13 0.19 -3.86
N LEU A 143 -1.20 0.61 -3.20
CA LEU A 143 -1.50 2.00 -2.89
C LEU A 143 -1.30 2.27 -1.40
N ILE A 144 -0.63 3.38 -1.08
CA ILE A 144 -0.32 3.81 0.28
C ILE A 144 -0.67 5.29 0.42
N GLN A 145 -1.65 5.63 1.26
CA GLN A 145 -2.04 7.00 1.55
C GLN A 145 -1.60 7.41 2.94
N TYR A 146 -0.95 8.57 3.03
CA TYR A 146 -0.68 9.26 4.30
C TYR A 146 -1.67 10.41 4.47
N SER A 147 -2.35 10.43 5.61
CA SER A 147 -3.20 11.55 6.05
C SER A 147 -2.51 12.25 7.22
N LEU A 148 -2.05 13.47 7.00
CA LEU A 148 -1.30 14.28 7.94
C LEU A 148 -2.21 15.34 8.55
N LYS A 149 -2.47 15.24 9.85
CA LYS A 149 -3.35 16.15 10.60
C LYS A 149 -2.55 16.97 11.60
N ASN A 150 -2.50 18.28 11.40
CA ASN A 150 -1.96 19.23 12.37
C ASN A 150 -2.95 19.40 13.52
N LEU A 151 -2.58 18.99 14.73
CA LEU A 151 -3.40 19.11 15.94
C LEU A 151 -3.12 20.41 16.71
N SER A 152 -2.09 21.15 16.32
CA SER A 152 -1.74 22.42 16.97
C SER A 152 -2.61 23.59 16.49
N ASP A 153 -2.54 24.68 17.23
CA ASP A 153 -3.11 25.98 16.89
C ASP A 153 -2.21 26.84 15.98
N LYS A 154 -1.06 26.31 15.55
CA LYS A 154 -0.05 27.02 14.73
C LYS A 154 0.14 26.34 13.37
N PRO A 155 0.50 27.11 12.32
CA PRO A 155 0.92 26.51 11.07
C PRO A 155 2.23 25.74 11.25
N GLN A 156 2.40 24.66 10.48
CA GLN A 156 3.61 23.85 10.44
C GLN A 156 4.15 23.74 9.01
N LYS A 157 5.47 23.80 8.87
CA LYS A 157 6.19 23.49 7.63
C LYS A 157 7.29 22.47 7.92
N PHE A 158 7.40 21.45 7.07
CA PHE A 158 8.41 20.40 7.15
C PHE A 158 8.54 19.68 5.81
N ASP A 159 9.64 18.98 5.63
CA ASP A 159 9.84 18.09 4.49
C ASP A 159 9.34 16.69 4.81
N PHE A 160 8.59 16.11 3.88
CA PHE A 160 8.17 14.72 3.89
C PHE A 160 9.06 13.95 2.91
N LEU A 161 9.99 13.17 3.43
CA LEU A 161 10.89 12.33 2.63
C LEU A 161 10.38 10.90 2.63
N PHE A 162 9.97 10.42 1.46
CA PHE A 162 9.64 9.02 1.21
C PHE A 162 10.87 8.31 0.62
N ARG A 163 11.35 7.28 1.31
CA ARG A 163 12.44 6.41 0.87
C ARG A 163 11.88 5.05 0.50
N GLY A 164 12.09 4.62 -0.74
CA GLY A 164 11.84 3.25 -1.17
C GLY A 164 13.16 2.48 -1.28
N ASP A 165 13.24 1.31 -0.63
CA ASP A 165 14.39 0.40 -0.70
C ASP A 165 14.04 -0.76 -1.66
N SER A 166 14.55 -0.70 -2.89
CA SER A 166 14.39 -1.82 -3.84
C SER A 166 15.24 -3.02 -3.42
N ASP A 167 14.80 -4.20 -3.84
CA ASP A 167 15.54 -5.45 -3.79
C ASP A 167 14.87 -6.39 -4.81
N LEU A 168 15.11 -6.12 -6.10
CA LEU A 168 14.55 -6.94 -7.18
C LEU A 168 15.28 -8.27 -7.22
N ARG A 169 14.61 -9.34 -6.76
CA ARG A 169 15.24 -10.65 -6.66
C ARG A 169 14.30 -11.81 -6.87
N PRO A 170 14.81 -13.00 -7.21
CA PRO A 170 13.99 -14.19 -7.28
C PRO A 170 13.38 -14.57 -5.93
N VAL A 171 12.23 -15.21 -6.01
CA VAL A 171 11.65 -15.98 -4.90
C VAL A 171 12.55 -17.15 -4.45
N TRP A 172 12.24 -17.75 -3.30
CA TRP A 172 12.98 -18.89 -2.77
C TRP A 172 13.13 -20.00 -3.83
N LEU A 173 14.36 -20.49 -4.00
CA LEU A 173 14.78 -21.47 -5.03
C LEU A 173 14.75 -20.99 -6.48
N GLY A 174 14.43 -19.73 -6.78
CA GLY A 174 14.41 -19.21 -8.17
C GLY A 174 15.78 -19.29 -8.88
N GLU A 175 16.89 -19.23 -8.14
CA GLU A 175 18.23 -19.46 -8.69
C GLU A 175 18.38 -20.85 -9.32
N ARG A 176 17.67 -21.87 -8.79
CA ARG A 176 17.70 -23.22 -9.35
C ARG A 176 17.00 -23.33 -10.70
N THR A 177 16.18 -22.34 -11.05
CA THR A 177 15.52 -22.21 -12.35
C THR A 177 16.19 -21.16 -13.24
N GLY A 178 17.37 -20.67 -12.86
CA GLY A 178 18.14 -19.71 -13.64
C GLY A 178 17.75 -18.24 -13.46
N MET A 179 16.91 -17.91 -12.46
CA MET A 179 16.67 -16.53 -12.06
C MET A 179 17.84 -16.06 -11.20
N ILE A 180 18.79 -15.34 -11.77
CA ILE A 180 20.02 -14.92 -11.10
C ILE A 180 19.93 -13.43 -10.76
N ASP A 181 20.03 -13.11 -9.48
CA ASP A 181 20.00 -11.74 -8.91
C ASP A 181 21.19 -10.89 -9.42
N SER A 182 20.99 -9.58 -9.60
CA SER A 182 22.03 -8.63 -10.00
C SER A 182 21.81 -7.23 -9.40
N ASP A 183 22.71 -6.28 -9.68
CA ASP A 183 22.62 -4.93 -9.10
C ASP A 183 21.39 -4.16 -9.62
N ASP A 184 20.65 -3.54 -8.70
CA ASP A 184 19.55 -2.64 -9.04
C ASP A 184 20.05 -1.26 -9.49
N LYS A 185 19.46 -0.75 -10.58
CA LYS A 185 19.77 0.56 -11.17
C LYS A 185 18.52 1.44 -11.21
N ALA A 186 18.66 2.67 -10.71
CA ALA A 186 17.55 3.63 -10.63
C ALA A 186 17.63 4.70 -11.74
N GLU A 187 16.47 4.98 -12.35
CA GLU A 187 16.20 6.06 -13.30
C GLU A 187 15.11 6.95 -12.72
N PHE A 188 15.36 8.25 -12.58
CA PHE A 188 14.33 9.21 -12.19
C PHE A 188 13.50 9.61 -13.41
N LEU A 189 12.20 9.37 -13.36
CA LEU A 189 11.27 9.72 -14.42
C LEU A 189 10.68 11.11 -14.14
N SER A 190 11.28 12.15 -14.70
CA SER A 190 10.89 13.55 -14.45
C SER A 190 9.44 13.86 -14.84
N ASN A 191 8.91 13.24 -15.89
CA ASN A 191 7.54 13.46 -16.33
C ASN A 191 6.50 13.02 -15.28
N SER A 192 6.76 11.90 -14.59
CA SER A 192 5.87 11.34 -13.56
C SER A 192 6.29 11.71 -12.14
N GLY A 193 7.50 12.24 -11.93
CA GLY A 193 8.03 12.55 -10.60
C GLY A 193 8.28 11.28 -9.78
N SER A 194 8.59 10.15 -10.43
CA SER A 194 8.71 8.82 -9.83
C SER A 194 10.07 8.20 -10.08
N TRP A 195 10.43 7.23 -9.24
CA TRP A 195 11.57 6.35 -9.50
C TRP A 195 11.13 5.17 -10.34
N LEU A 196 11.98 4.76 -11.29
CA LEU A 196 11.96 3.46 -11.94
C LEU A 196 13.26 2.76 -11.61
N ILE A 197 13.19 1.57 -11.04
CA ILE A 197 14.32 0.74 -10.69
C ILE A 197 14.25 -0.54 -11.51
N LYS A 198 15.40 -0.96 -12.04
CA LYS A 198 15.57 -2.14 -12.88
C LYS A 198 16.73 -2.97 -12.33
N ASP A 199 16.54 -4.27 -12.22
CA ASP A 199 17.64 -5.21 -12.02
C ASP A 199 18.52 -5.23 -13.29
N ASP A 200 19.83 -5.07 -13.18
CA ASP A 200 20.69 -4.84 -14.34
C ASP A 200 20.62 -5.92 -15.43
N GLN A 201 20.59 -7.19 -15.01
CA GLN A 201 20.69 -8.34 -15.92
C GLN A 201 19.34 -8.99 -16.25
N ASN A 202 18.27 -8.63 -15.55
CA ASN A 202 16.94 -9.18 -15.71
C ASN A 202 15.93 -8.13 -16.20
N PRO A 203 14.78 -8.58 -16.74
CA PRO A 203 13.68 -7.68 -17.12
C PRO A 203 12.77 -7.36 -15.92
N TRP A 204 13.32 -7.28 -14.71
CA TRP A 204 12.58 -6.99 -13.48
C TRP A 204 12.58 -5.49 -13.21
N TYR A 205 11.41 -4.96 -12.86
CA TYR A 205 11.22 -3.54 -12.66
C TYR A 205 10.32 -3.28 -11.46
N VAL A 206 10.62 -2.20 -10.73
CA VAL A 206 9.71 -1.57 -9.78
C VAL A 206 9.69 -0.07 -10.01
N THR A 207 8.53 0.55 -9.93
CA THR A 207 8.36 1.99 -9.96
C THR A 207 7.56 2.47 -8.76
N PHE A 208 7.95 3.61 -8.20
CA PHE A 208 7.22 4.20 -7.08
C PHE A 208 7.25 5.72 -7.09
N GLY A 209 6.18 6.32 -6.58
CA GLY A 209 6.00 7.76 -6.51
C GLY A 209 4.57 8.14 -6.19
N THR A 210 4.26 9.43 -6.34
CA THR A 210 2.90 10.00 -6.22
C THR A 210 2.61 10.82 -7.48
N ASN A 211 1.38 11.30 -7.62
CA ASN A 211 0.98 12.27 -8.65
C ASN A 211 1.49 13.71 -8.39
N LEU A 212 2.41 13.89 -7.45
CA LEU A 212 3.01 15.17 -7.09
C LEU A 212 4.46 15.16 -7.55
N GLN A 213 4.95 16.31 -8.03
CA GLN A 213 6.36 16.48 -8.31
C GLN A 213 7.13 16.68 -6.98
N PRO A 214 8.21 15.92 -6.75
CA PRO A 214 9.05 16.11 -5.57
C PRO A 214 9.82 17.44 -5.65
N SER A 215 10.09 18.05 -4.51
CA SER A 215 10.99 19.21 -4.41
C SER A 215 12.45 18.81 -4.55
N GLU A 216 12.80 17.60 -4.11
CA GLU A 216 14.12 17.01 -4.23
C GLU A 216 14.01 15.50 -4.40
N TYR A 217 14.95 14.90 -5.12
CA TYR A 217 15.08 13.45 -5.25
C TYR A 217 16.56 13.07 -5.24
N SER A 218 16.87 11.91 -4.69
CA SER A 218 18.24 11.39 -4.62
C SER A 218 18.25 9.88 -4.61
N ILE A 219 19.40 9.30 -4.93
CA ILE A 219 19.67 7.88 -4.78
C ILE A 219 20.75 7.68 -3.73
N GLU A 220 20.67 6.57 -3.03
CA GLU A 220 21.72 6.11 -2.14
C GLU A 220 21.84 4.59 -2.21
N LYS A 221 23.00 4.08 -1.79
CA LYS A 221 23.17 2.63 -1.65
C LYS A 221 22.22 2.13 -0.56
N SER A 222 21.54 1.02 -0.81
CA SER A 222 20.72 0.38 0.22
C SER A 222 21.60 -0.03 1.42
N ASN A 223 21.09 0.24 2.61
CA ASN A 223 21.71 -0.25 3.87
C ASN A 223 21.15 -1.63 4.26
N ARG A 224 20.26 -2.19 3.44
CA ARG A 224 19.69 -3.53 3.58
C ARG A 224 20.65 -4.56 2.96
N PRO A 225 20.55 -5.85 3.35
CA PRO A 225 21.20 -6.91 2.61
C PRO A 225 20.68 -6.98 1.17
N GLY A 226 21.44 -7.63 0.27
CA GLY A 226 21.07 -7.75 -1.15
C GLY A 226 21.77 -6.77 -2.08
N LEU A 227 21.26 -6.68 -3.31
CA LEU A 227 21.85 -5.92 -4.43
C LEU A 227 21.00 -4.70 -4.81
N GLY A 228 20.08 -4.33 -3.92
CA GLY A 228 19.15 -3.23 -4.08
C GLY A 228 19.74 -1.82 -3.99
N ILE A 229 18.95 -0.83 -4.41
CA ILE A 229 19.23 0.61 -4.28
C ILE A 229 18.07 1.35 -3.61
N SER A 230 18.36 2.45 -2.91
CA SER A 230 17.32 3.29 -2.31
C SER A 230 17.08 4.54 -3.15
N GLY A 231 15.80 4.83 -3.43
CA GLY A 231 15.36 6.07 -4.05
C GLY A 231 14.60 6.95 -3.05
N ASN A 232 14.99 8.21 -2.94
CA ASN A 232 14.36 9.20 -2.07
C ASN A 232 13.53 10.19 -2.89
N LEU A 233 12.36 10.55 -2.37
CA LEU A 233 11.46 11.58 -2.90
C LEU A 233 11.04 12.51 -1.76
N THR A 234 11.42 13.78 -1.84
CA THR A 234 11.11 14.80 -0.82
C THR A 234 9.98 15.70 -1.29
N TYR A 235 9.04 16.00 -0.38
CA TYR A 235 7.92 16.89 -0.63
C TYR A 235 7.82 17.93 0.49
N GLU A 236 7.82 19.22 0.14
CA GLU A 236 7.57 20.28 1.11
C GLU A 236 6.09 20.30 1.54
N ILE A 237 5.85 20.10 2.83
CA ILE A 237 4.51 20.12 3.42
C ILE A 237 4.32 21.39 4.24
N ALA A 238 3.22 22.09 3.96
CA ALA A 238 2.70 23.16 4.80
C ALA A 238 1.28 22.78 5.27
N LEU A 239 1.02 22.88 6.57
CA LEU A 239 -0.26 22.61 7.22
C LEU A 239 -0.69 23.79 8.07
N LYS A 240 -1.89 24.31 7.84
CA LYS A 240 -2.58 25.26 8.73
C LYS A 240 -3.02 24.55 10.02
N PRO A 241 -3.39 25.31 11.07
CA PRO A 241 -3.99 24.73 12.26
C PRO A 241 -5.20 23.86 11.91
N ASN A 242 -5.29 22.66 12.48
CA ASN A 242 -6.36 21.67 12.24
C ASN A 242 -6.50 21.16 10.80
N GLU A 243 -5.59 21.53 9.89
CA GLU A 243 -5.62 21.07 8.50
C GLU A 243 -5.25 19.59 8.41
N ILE A 244 -5.93 18.90 7.49
CA ILE A 244 -5.59 17.55 7.06
C ILE A 244 -5.13 17.61 5.62
N LYS A 245 -3.89 17.19 5.34
CA LYS A 245 -3.37 17.02 3.98
C LYS A 245 -3.13 15.55 3.71
N LYS A 246 -3.35 15.13 2.47
CA LYS A 246 -3.15 13.74 2.03
C LYS A 246 -2.13 13.67 0.92
N ILE A 247 -1.32 12.63 0.94
CA ILE A 247 -0.39 12.26 -0.13
C ILE A 247 -0.51 10.75 -0.35
N SER A 248 -0.63 10.33 -1.62
CA SER A 248 -0.89 8.93 -1.98
C SER A 248 0.23 8.41 -2.88
N PHE A 249 0.98 7.44 -2.39
CA PHE A 249 2.01 6.75 -3.14
C PHE A 249 1.45 5.51 -3.82
N THR A 250 1.97 5.25 -5.01
CA THR A 250 1.79 3.99 -5.74
C THR A 250 3.15 3.32 -5.86
N ILE A 251 3.19 2.02 -5.64
CA ILE A 251 4.34 1.16 -5.96
C ILE A 251 3.80 0.09 -6.90
N ALA A 252 4.44 -0.10 -8.05
CA ALA A 252 4.06 -1.15 -9.00
C ALA A 252 5.31 -1.81 -9.58
N GLY A 253 5.19 -3.07 -9.95
CA GLY A 253 6.28 -3.84 -10.52
C GLY A 253 5.91 -4.60 -11.78
N SER A 254 6.90 -5.21 -12.38
CA SER A 254 6.74 -6.25 -13.39
C SER A 254 8.03 -7.05 -13.50
N TYR A 255 7.90 -8.36 -13.62
CA TYR A 255 9.03 -9.25 -13.93
C TYR A 255 9.27 -9.41 -15.45
N LEU A 256 8.46 -8.74 -16.29
CA LEU A 256 8.46 -8.92 -17.75
C LEU A 256 9.03 -7.71 -18.52
N SER A 257 8.67 -6.48 -18.13
CA SER A 257 9.08 -5.29 -18.90
C SER A 257 8.86 -3.96 -18.16
N LYS A 258 9.61 -2.94 -18.58
CA LYS A 258 9.44 -1.54 -18.16
C LYS A 258 8.02 -1.04 -18.46
N GLU A 259 7.51 -1.35 -19.65
CA GLU A 259 6.23 -0.88 -20.15
C GLU A 259 5.07 -1.40 -19.29
N GLN A 260 5.12 -2.67 -18.87
CA GLN A 260 4.09 -3.24 -18.00
C GLN A 260 4.13 -2.64 -16.59
N ALA A 261 5.32 -2.45 -15.99
CA ALA A 261 5.45 -1.82 -14.68
C ALA A 261 4.87 -0.38 -14.69
N LEU A 262 5.20 0.41 -15.70
CA LEU A 262 4.68 1.78 -15.86
C LEU A 262 3.18 1.81 -16.16
N ALA A 263 2.69 0.92 -17.02
CA ALA A 263 1.25 0.83 -17.30
C ALA A 263 0.45 0.45 -16.05
N THR A 264 0.95 -0.47 -15.23
CA THR A 264 0.32 -0.83 -13.94
C THR A 264 0.36 0.33 -12.96
N TYR A 265 1.49 1.04 -12.85
CA TYR A 265 1.63 2.23 -12.02
C TYR A 265 0.59 3.30 -12.38
N ASP A 266 0.53 3.70 -13.66
CA ASP A 266 -0.41 4.71 -14.14
C ASP A 266 -1.86 4.26 -13.96
N LEU A 267 -2.16 2.99 -14.24
CA LEU A 267 -3.50 2.44 -14.10
C LEU A 267 -3.98 2.48 -12.64
N ILE A 268 -3.14 2.04 -11.69
CA ILE A 268 -3.47 2.02 -10.27
C ILE A 268 -3.61 3.44 -9.72
N GLN A 269 -2.65 4.31 -10.02
CA GLN A 269 -2.65 5.69 -9.52
C GLN A 269 -3.88 6.47 -9.98
N ASN A 270 -4.34 6.27 -11.22
CA ASN A 270 -5.51 6.96 -11.77
C ASN A 270 -6.86 6.35 -11.38
N ASN A 271 -6.88 5.18 -10.73
CA ASN A 271 -8.12 4.45 -10.41
C ASN A 271 -8.15 3.96 -8.95
N ASP A 272 -7.38 4.58 -8.08
CA ASP A 272 -7.20 4.21 -6.67
C ASP A 272 -8.53 4.01 -5.91
N ILE A 273 -9.42 5.00 -5.95
CA ILE A 273 -10.73 4.97 -5.28
C ILE A 273 -11.65 3.90 -5.87
N HIS A 274 -11.58 3.70 -7.19
CA HIS A 274 -12.34 2.63 -7.85
C HIS A 274 -11.89 1.26 -7.34
N TYR A 275 -10.58 1.00 -7.33
CA TYR A 275 -10.04 -0.27 -6.88
C TYR A 275 -10.34 -0.55 -5.40
N LEU A 276 -10.23 0.45 -4.52
CA LEU A 276 -10.57 0.28 -3.11
C LEU A 276 -12.05 -0.08 -2.92
N LYS A 277 -12.96 0.60 -3.63
CA LYS A 277 -14.39 0.32 -3.56
C LYS A 277 -14.73 -1.07 -4.11
N SER A 278 -14.13 -1.46 -5.23
CA SER A 278 -14.31 -2.78 -5.83
C SER A 278 -13.84 -3.89 -4.89
N LYS A 279 -12.63 -3.77 -4.32
CA LYS A 279 -12.09 -4.73 -3.35
C LYS A 279 -12.97 -4.81 -2.09
N LYS A 280 -13.37 -3.66 -1.53
CA LYS A 280 -14.31 -3.61 -0.39
C LYS A 280 -15.63 -4.34 -0.69
N GLN A 281 -16.20 -4.13 -1.88
CA GLN A 281 -17.44 -4.78 -2.28
C GLN A 281 -17.27 -6.30 -2.44
N ARG A 282 -16.14 -6.76 -3.00
CA ARG A 282 -15.83 -8.19 -3.12
C ARG A 282 -15.74 -8.84 -1.73
N TYR A 283 -15.08 -8.21 -0.77
CA TYR A 283 -15.01 -8.74 0.61
C TYR A 283 -16.36 -8.73 1.34
N ARG A 284 -17.26 -7.80 1.00
CA ARG A 284 -18.66 -7.87 1.46
C ARG A 284 -19.36 -9.09 0.90
N GLN A 285 -19.25 -9.34 -0.40
CA GLN A 285 -19.82 -10.53 -1.03
C GLN A 285 -19.24 -11.82 -0.44
N LEU A 286 -17.94 -11.86 -0.19
CA LEU A 286 -17.25 -12.96 0.48
C LEU A 286 -17.85 -13.24 1.88
N ALA A 287 -18.11 -12.19 2.65
CA ALA A 287 -18.72 -12.32 3.97
C ALA A 287 -20.15 -12.89 3.91
N GLU A 288 -20.88 -12.67 2.81
CA GLU A 288 -22.26 -13.14 2.61
C GLU A 288 -22.35 -14.60 2.13
N LEU A 289 -21.26 -15.22 1.64
CA LEU A 289 -21.29 -16.61 1.13
C LEU A 289 -21.76 -17.64 2.16
N SER A 290 -21.44 -17.42 3.43
CA SER A 290 -21.90 -18.23 4.55
C SER A 290 -22.07 -17.37 5.79
N LYS A 291 -23.06 -17.65 6.63
CA LYS A 291 -23.30 -16.91 7.88
C LYS A 291 -23.51 -17.85 9.05
N LEU A 292 -22.73 -17.65 10.10
CA LEU A 292 -22.95 -18.25 11.40
C LEU A 292 -23.75 -17.26 12.24
N THR A 293 -24.85 -17.71 12.86
CA THR A 293 -25.64 -16.89 13.80
C THR A 293 -25.81 -17.66 15.09
N ILE A 294 -25.10 -17.24 16.13
CA ILE A 294 -25.07 -17.90 17.44
C ILE A 294 -25.03 -16.87 18.56
N PRO A 295 -25.31 -17.26 19.82
CA PRO A 295 -25.19 -16.35 20.97
C PRO A 295 -23.75 -15.86 21.20
N ASP A 296 -22.74 -16.70 20.95
CA ASP A 296 -21.33 -16.35 21.09
C ASP A 296 -20.87 -15.45 19.92
N LYS A 297 -20.77 -14.15 20.18
CA LYS A 297 -20.40 -13.15 19.17
C LYS A 297 -18.92 -13.14 18.82
N GLU A 298 -18.06 -13.61 19.71
CA GLU A 298 -16.63 -13.72 19.43
C GLU A 298 -16.38 -14.84 18.43
N LEU A 299 -16.96 -16.02 18.67
CA LEU A 299 -16.89 -17.14 17.74
C LEU A 299 -17.58 -16.82 16.40
N GLN A 300 -18.71 -16.12 16.45
CA GLN A 300 -19.40 -15.64 15.25
C GLN A 300 -18.48 -14.74 14.40
N ASN A 301 -17.79 -13.78 15.04
CA ASN A 301 -16.83 -12.91 14.36
C ASN A 301 -15.62 -13.69 13.84
N ALA A 302 -15.08 -14.63 14.63
CA ALA A 302 -13.98 -15.48 14.20
C ALA A 302 -14.33 -16.26 12.92
N PHE A 303 -15.53 -16.84 12.83
CA PHE A 303 -16.01 -17.53 11.63
C PHE A 303 -16.03 -16.60 10.39
N GLU A 304 -16.43 -15.34 10.53
CA GLU A 304 -16.38 -14.37 9.44
C GLU A 304 -14.94 -14.05 9.02
N TRP A 305 -14.05 -13.82 9.99
CA TRP A 305 -12.64 -13.51 9.73
C TRP A 305 -11.85 -14.67 9.13
N LEU A 306 -12.24 -15.93 9.36
CA LEU A 306 -11.67 -17.08 8.66
C LEU A 306 -11.82 -16.94 7.15
N LYS A 307 -12.93 -16.37 6.65
CA LYS A 307 -13.14 -16.14 5.21
C LYS A 307 -12.11 -15.19 4.63
N TYR A 308 -11.84 -14.11 5.36
CA TYR A 308 -10.87 -13.10 4.96
C TYR A 308 -9.45 -13.68 4.99
N ASN A 309 -9.11 -14.42 6.05
CA ASN A 309 -7.81 -15.06 6.16
C ASN A 309 -7.57 -16.09 5.04
N CYS A 310 -8.59 -16.88 4.68
CA CYS A 310 -8.56 -17.74 3.50
C CYS A 310 -8.27 -16.92 2.23
N ASP A 311 -9.00 -15.83 1.97
CA ASP A 311 -8.76 -15.00 0.77
C ASP A 311 -7.33 -14.45 0.69
N TRP A 312 -6.71 -14.12 1.84
CA TRP A 312 -5.33 -13.60 1.87
C TRP A 312 -4.29 -14.60 1.40
N LEU A 313 -4.58 -15.89 1.48
CA LEU A 313 -3.69 -16.98 1.09
C LEU A 313 -3.79 -17.33 -0.40
N ILE A 314 -4.72 -16.72 -1.15
CA ILE A 314 -4.83 -16.96 -2.60
C ILE A 314 -3.75 -16.19 -3.33
N ARG A 315 -2.96 -16.87 -4.17
CA ARG A 315 -2.00 -16.27 -5.11
C ARG A 315 -2.39 -16.58 -6.54
N ASP A 316 -2.20 -15.59 -7.41
CA ASP A 316 -2.24 -15.75 -8.86
C ASP A 316 -0.83 -15.46 -9.39
N VAL A 317 -0.14 -16.52 -9.82
CA VAL A 317 1.24 -16.44 -10.30
C VAL A 317 1.22 -16.65 -11.81
N PRO A 318 1.66 -15.66 -12.61
CA PRO A 318 1.71 -15.77 -14.06
C PRO A 318 2.42 -17.02 -14.53
N GLU A 319 1.93 -17.60 -15.63
CA GLU A 319 2.44 -18.83 -16.25
C GLU A 319 2.26 -20.12 -15.43
N ILE A 320 1.98 -20.01 -14.12
CA ILE A 320 1.79 -21.16 -13.24
C ILE A 320 0.31 -21.37 -12.89
N GLY A 321 -0.44 -20.30 -12.58
CA GLY A 321 -1.88 -20.34 -12.31
C GLY A 321 -2.32 -19.68 -11.00
N ARG A 322 -3.50 -20.06 -10.51
CA ARG A 322 -4.09 -19.57 -9.26
C ARG A 322 -4.13 -20.69 -8.24
N GLY A 323 -3.77 -20.40 -6.98
CA GLY A 323 -3.62 -21.45 -5.96
C GLY A 323 -3.74 -20.94 -4.53
N ILE A 324 -4.15 -21.84 -3.62
CA ILE A 324 -4.07 -21.63 -2.17
C ILE A 324 -2.62 -21.80 -1.74
N THR A 325 -2.03 -20.74 -1.19
CA THR A 325 -0.69 -20.79 -0.59
C THR A 325 -0.73 -21.02 0.90
N ALA A 326 0.40 -21.45 1.45
CA ALA A 326 0.68 -21.43 2.88
C ALA A 326 2.01 -20.73 3.12
N GLY A 327 2.22 -20.24 4.35
CA GLY A 327 3.53 -19.76 4.80
C GLY A 327 3.67 -18.25 5.03
N ILE A 328 2.66 -17.40 4.77
CA ILE A 328 2.71 -15.97 5.17
C ILE A 328 2.93 -15.88 6.69
N PRO A 329 3.86 -15.03 7.20
CA PRO A 329 4.66 -14.03 6.49
C PRO A 329 6.02 -14.51 5.97
N ASP A 330 6.38 -15.77 6.14
CA ASP A 330 7.68 -16.33 5.73
C ASP A 330 7.70 -16.61 4.23
N TYR A 331 6.83 -17.45 3.67
CA TYR A 331 6.82 -17.68 2.23
C TYR A 331 5.50 -18.23 1.70
N PRO A 332 4.64 -17.43 1.04
CA PRO A 332 3.41 -17.90 0.41
C PRO A 332 3.71 -18.76 -0.83
N TRP A 333 3.72 -20.08 -0.67
CA TRP A 333 3.94 -21.03 -1.77
C TRP A 333 2.83 -22.06 -1.89
N TRP A 334 2.71 -22.68 -3.06
CA TRP A 334 1.81 -23.81 -3.28
C TRP A 334 2.44 -25.10 -2.78
N PHE A 335 2.19 -25.41 -1.53
CA PHE A 335 2.51 -26.71 -0.94
C PHE A 335 1.29 -27.62 -1.05
N GLY A 336 1.41 -28.72 -1.80
CA GLY A 336 0.27 -29.59 -2.11
C GLY A 336 -0.46 -30.11 -0.85
N VAL A 337 0.29 -30.45 0.21
CA VAL A 337 -0.25 -30.93 1.47
C VAL A 337 -1.05 -29.83 2.20
N ASP A 338 -0.50 -28.62 2.28
CA ASP A 338 -1.15 -27.48 2.93
C ASP A 338 -2.43 -27.08 2.19
N SER A 339 -2.39 -27.02 0.85
CA SER A 339 -3.56 -26.74 0.02
C SER A 339 -4.64 -27.82 0.17
N GLU A 340 -4.25 -29.10 0.22
CA GLU A 340 -5.18 -30.23 0.42
C GLU A 340 -5.94 -30.12 1.75
N TYR A 341 -5.25 -29.86 2.86
CA TYR A 341 -5.89 -29.69 4.17
C TYR A 341 -6.74 -28.42 4.25
N ALA A 342 -6.28 -27.33 3.64
CA ALA A 342 -7.01 -26.07 3.64
C ALA A 342 -8.35 -26.18 2.89
N LEU A 343 -8.42 -26.96 1.82
CA LEU A 343 -9.58 -27.05 0.94
C LEU A 343 -10.89 -27.37 1.69
N GLN A 344 -10.85 -28.24 2.69
CA GLN A 344 -12.03 -28.56 3.50
C GLN A 344 -12.56 -27.34 4.26
N GLY A 345 -11.65 -26.52 4.80
CA GLY A 345 -11.98 -25.26 5.45
C GLY A 345 -12.64 -24.28 4.48
N TYR A 346 -12.07 -24.10 3.29
CA TYR A 346 -12.62 -23.23 2.24
C TYR A 346 -14.04 -23.65 1.83
N MET A 347 -14.26 -24.95 1.61
CA MET A 347 -15.59 -25.48 1.29
C MET A 347 -16.61 -25.21 2.42
N ALA A 348 -16.19 -25.37 3.68
CA ALA A 348 -17.05 -25.16 4.85
C ALA A 348 -17.49 -23.69 5.02
N ILE A 349 -16.63 -22.74 4.63
CA ILE A 349 -16.94 -21.30 4.67
C ILE A 349 -17.61 -20.77 3.39
N GLY A 350 -17.93 -21.66 2.44
CA GLY A 350 -18.66 -21.32 1.22
C GLY A 350 -17.80 -20.88 0.03
N GLN A 351 -16.48 -21.02 0.10
CA GLN A 351 -15.56 -20.72 -1.01
C GLN A 351 -15.31 -21.99 -1.85
N ARG A 352 -16.12 -22.20 -2.89
CA ARG A 352 -16.07 -23.41 -3.73
C ARG A 352 -15.31 -23.25 -5.05
N ASP A 353 -15.17 -22.02 -5.54
CA ASP A 353 -14.64 -21.70 -6.87
C ASP A 353 -13.32 -20.90 -6.78
N ILE A 354 -12.49 -21.19 -5.76
CA ILE A 354 -11.36 -20.33 -5.37
C ILE A 354 -10.11 -20.49 -6.25
N VAL A 355 -9.99 -21.63 -6.95
CA VAL A 355 -8.88 -22.03 -7.82
C VAL A 355 -9.38 -22.62 -9.12
#